data_AF-A0A9P5PIR3-F1
#
_entry.id   AF-A0A9P5PIR3-F1
#
_cell.length_a   1.000
_cell.length_b   1.000
_cell.length_c   1.000
_cell.angle_alpha   90.00
_cell.angle_beta   90.00
_cell.angle_gamma   90.00
#
_symmetry.space_group_name_H-M   'P 1'
#
loop_
_entity.id
_entity.type
_entity.pdbx_description
1 polymer ?
#
loop_
_entity_poly.entity_id
_entity_poly.type
_entity_poly.pdbx_seq_one_letter_code
_entity_poly.pdbx_strand_id
1 'polypeptide(L)' 'YRKYHAEWVRGLSTFFPLACEGKIKPNIHTAGHIYDFLLLFGPVMSWWCFPFERLIGALQK' A
#
# COMPACT_ATOMS: atom_id res chain seq x y z
N TYR A 1 9.05 -5.32 -11.15
CA TYR A 1 8.06 -5.22 -10.06
C TYR A 1 6.88 -4.30 -10.40
N ARG A 2 7.09 -2.97 -10.51
CA ARG A 2 5.97 -2.00 -10.67
C ARG A 2 5.06 -2.26 -11.87
N LYS A 3 5.63 -2.65 -13.02
CA LYS A 3 4.86 -3.03 -14.21
C LYS A 3 3.84 -4.14 -13.89
N TYR A 4 4.31 -5.25 -13.31
CA TYR A 4 3.46 -6.38 -12.94
C TYR A 4 2.46 -6.04 -11.83
N HIS A 5 2.85 -5.20 -10.86
CA HIS A 5 1.92 -4.70 -9.84
C HIS A 5 0.78 -3.89 -10.48
N ALA A 6 1.09 -2.98 -11.41
CA ALA A 6 0.09 -2.18 -12.11
C ALA A 6 -0.83 -3.05 -13.01
N GLU A 7 -0.29 -4.06 -13.68
CA GLU A 7 -1.07 -5.03 -14.45
C GLU A 7 -2.03 -5.83 -13.55
N TRP A 8 -1.56 -6.29 -12.39
CA TRP A 8 -2.39 -7.00 -11.41
C TRP A 8 -3.52 -6.11 -10.85
N VAL A 9 -3.21 -4.86 -10.47
CA VAL A 9 -4.22 -3.88 -10.00
C VAL A 9 -5.26 -3.62 -11.08
N ARG A 10 -4.85 -3.52 -12.34
CA ARG A 10 -5.78 -3.37 -13.47
C ARG A 10 -6.69 -4.58 -13.61
N GLY A 11 -6.14 -5.79 -13.52
CA GLY A 11 -6.91 -7.03 -13.53
C GLY A 11 -7.95 -7.09 -12.41
N LEU A 12 -7.61 -6.63 -11.20
CA LEU A 12 -8.57 -6.56 -10.09
C LEU A 12 -9.79 -5.71 -10.43
N SER A 13 -9.59 -4.54 -11.06
CA SER A 13 -10.71 -3.70 -11.47
C SER A 13 -11.60 -4.34 -12.54
N THR A 14 -11.02 -5.21 -13.37
CA THR A 14 -11.75 -5.95 -14.41
C THR A 14 -12.56 -7.12 -13.84
N PHE A 15 -11.98 -7.91 -12.93
CA PHE A 15 -12.62 -9.12 -12.40
C PHE A 15 -13.48 -8.88 -11.16
N PHE A 16 -13.21 -7.82 -10.40
CA PHE A 16 -13.89 -7.50 -9.14
C PHE A 16 -14.34 -6.03 -9.09
N PRO A 17 -15.23 -5.60 -10.00
CA PRO A 17 -15.65 -4.20 -10.10
C PRO A 17 -16.32 -3.69 -8.81
N LEU A 18 -17.17 -4.48 -8.15
CA LEU A 18 -17.79 -4.10 -6.87
C LEU A 18 -16.76 -3.92 -5.73
N ALA A 19 -15.66 -4.68 -5.73
CA ALA A 19 -14.61 -4.52 -4.72
C ALA A 19 -13.77 -3.25 -4.97
N CYS A 20 -13.79 -2.75 -6.20
CA CYS A 20 -13.10 -1.54 -6.66
C CYS A 20 -14.02 -0.30 -6.71
N GLU A 21 -15.33 -0.46 -6.49
CA GLU A 21 -16.25 0.66 -6.28
C GLU A 21 -15.82 1.41 -5.02
N GLY A 22 -15.35 2.65 -5.20
CA GLY A 22 -14.88 3.47 -4.10
C GLY A 22 -13.39 3.30 -3.81
N LYS A 23 -12.59 3.94 -4.68
CA LYS A 23 -11.17 4.32 -4.52
C LYS A 23 -10.18 3.15 -4.36
N ILE A 24 -8.97 3.37 -4.89
CA ILE A 24 -7.84 2.48 -4.66
C ILE A 24 -7.60 2.40 -3.15
N LYS A 25 -7.60 1.18 -2.63
CA LYS A 25 -7.40 0.93 -1.19
C LYS A 25 -5.97 1.36 -0.81
N PRO A 26 -5.74 1.96 0.38
CA PRO A 26 -4.42 2.43 0.79
C PRO A 26 -3.34 1.34 0.75
N ASN A 27 -3.68 0.09 1.06
CA ASN A 27 -2.76 -1.04 0.96
C ASN A 27 -2.25 -1.29 -0.49
N ILE A 28 -3.12 -1.13 -1.50
CA ILE A 28 -2.75 -1.25 -2.92
C ILE A 28 -1.81 -0.10 -3.33
N HIS A 29 -2.07 1.11 -2.83
CA HIS A 29 -1.18 2.25 -3.05
C HIS A 29 0.21 2.01 -2.41
N THR A 30 0.24 1.57 -1.14
CA THR A 30 1.47 1.24 -0.41
C THR A 30 2.27 0.13 -1.10
N ALA A 31 1.62 -0.90 -1.64
CA ALA A 31 2.28 -1.95 -2.40
C ALA A 31 2.99 -1.39 -3.65
N GLY A 32 2.45 -0.35 -4.29
CA GLY A 32 3.13 0.35 -5.39
C GLY A 32 4.46 1.00 -5.01
N HIS A 33 4.60 1.39 -3.73
CA HIS A 33 5.79 2.02 -3.15
C HIS A 33 6.71 1.06 -2.40
N ILE A 34 6.37 -0.23 -2.29
CA ILE A 34 7.14 -1.19 -1.47
C ILE A 34 8.60 -1.27 -1.90
N TYR A 35 8.88 -1.17 -3.20
CA TYR A 35 10.24 -1.16 -3.72
C TYR A 35 11.03 0.06 -3.22
N ASP A 36 10.42 1.25 -3.22
CA ASP A 36 11.08 2.47 -2.72
C ASP A 36 11.31 2.37 -1.21
N PHE A 37 10.32 1.86 -0.48
CA PHE A 37 10.41 1.72 0.97
C PHE A 37 11.45 0.68 1.41
N LEU A 38 11.63 -0.40 0.64
CA LEU A 38 12.72 -1.34 0.89
C LEU A 38 14.10 -0.69 0.75
N LEU A 39 14.27 0.20 -0.24
CA LEU A 39 15.53 0.93 -0.44
C LEU A 39 15.78 1.99 0.64
N LEU A 40 14.72 2.66 1.10
CA LEU A 40 14.83 3.77 2.05
C LEU A 40 14.86 3.32 3.52
N PHE A 41 14.10 2.28 3.87
CA PHE A 41 13.82 1.91 5.26
C PHE A 41 14.24 0.47 5.59
N GLY A 42 14.72 -0.29 4.60
CA GLY A 42 15.13 -1.68 4.80
C GLY A 42 13.94 -2.65 4.85
N PRO A 43 14.09 -3.81 5.51
CA PRO A 43 13.08 -4.86 5.53
C PRO A 43 11.72 -4.36 6.04
N VAL A 44 10.62 -4.82 5.42
CA VAL A 44 9.25 -4.39 5.76
C VAL A 44 8.94 -4.54 7.24
N MET A 45 9.38 -5.64 7.86
CA MET A 45 9.13 -5.91 9.29
C MET A 45 9.75 -4.85 10.21
N SER A 46 10.82 -4.17 9.78
CA SER A 46 11.48 -3.12 10.55
C SER A 46 10.68 -1.82 10.62
N TRP A 47 9.74 -1.59 9.69
CA TRP A 47 9.00 -0.33 9.59
C TRP A 47 7.49 -0.50 9.38
N TRP A 48 6.96 -1.72 9.35
CA TRP A 48 5.54 -2.00 9.09
C TRP A 48 4.60 -1.27 10.08
N CYS A 49 4.99 -1.16 11.34
CA CYS A 49 4.20 -0.49 12.37
C CYS A 49 4.29 1.05 12.31
N PHE A 50 5.31 1.60 11.65
CA PHE A 50 5.63 3.03 11.68
C PHE A 50 4.46 3.95 11.23
N PRO A 51 3.71 3.65 10.15
CA PRO A 51 2.55 4.47 9.77
C PRO A 51 1.45 4.49 10.84
N PHE A 52 1.24 3.36 11.53
CA PHE A 52 0.24 3.23 12.58
C PHE A 52 0.66 3.93 13.86
N GLU A 53 1.93 3.78 14.27
CA GLU A 53 2.51 4.51 15.40
C GLU A 53 2.38 6.02 15.21
N ARG A 54 2.67 6.51 14.00
CA ARG A 54 2.53 7.94 13.68
C ARG A 54 1.07 8.41 13.69
N LEU A 55 0.14 7.60 13.20
CA LEU A 55 -1.30 7.91 13.25
C LEU A 55 -1.81 7.94 14.70
N ILE A 56 -1.45 6.94 15.51
CA ILE A 56 -1.83 6.88 16.92
C ILE A 56 -1.31 8.11 17.66
N GLY A 57 -0.04 8.48 17.47
CA GLY A 57 0.54 9.67 18.08
C GLY A 57 -0.10 11.00 17.63
N ALA A 58 -0.73 11.04 16.45
CA ALA A 58 -1.51 12.21 16.01
C ALA A 58 -2.91 12.25 16.64
N LEU A 59 -3.51 11.10 16.93
CA LEU A 59 -4.83 10.98 17.57
C LEU A 59 -4.79 11.15 19.10
N GLN A 60 -3.65 10.89 19.73
CA GLN A 60 -3.43 11.05 21.18
C GLN A 60 -3.11 12.50 21.60
N LYS A 61 -3.13 13.46 20.67
CA LYS A 61 -2.99 14.90 20.94
C LYS A 61 -4.36 15.57 20.94
#